data_AF-A0A7K3WGZ0-F1
#
_entry.id   AF-A0A7K3WGZ0-F1
#
_cell.length_a   1.000
_cell.length_b   1.000
_cell.length_c   1.000
_cell.angle_alpha   90.00
_cell.angle_beta   90.00
_cell.angle_gamma   90.00
#
_symmetry.space_group_name_H-M   'P 1'
#
loop_
_entity.id
_entity.type
_entity.pdbx_description
1 polymer ?
#
loop_
_entity_poly.entity_id
_entity_poly.type
_entity_poly.pdbx_seq_one_letter_code
_entity_poly.pdbx_strand_id
1 'polypeptide(L)'
;MTDVVYRLYETVDELSSVIENARSVPMSGSCMVPRDHLLDLLDDLRESLPEEVQQAGAIVEQRTEILEQAQAEAERLTGRTRLDAEKAVGDARRQREEIIGTARRQRDEILTEAQAEADAVLARAEAEAERLVAEARRRREQLLADGQEQQARLVEAGQDEHDRLVEAGQDEHDRLVLETEVYRGAVARADELGAQTAADVARMRAEVDEYVDSRLADFGGTLDHMLRSVEKARTNLRSG
;
A
#
# COMPACT_ATOMS: atom_id res chain seq x y z
N MET A 1 -59.21 -80.65 54.00
CA MET A 1 -57.78 -80.30 53.96
C MET A 1 -56.95 -81.24 54.82
N THR A 2 -57.26 -81.45 56.09
CA THR A 2 -56.56 -82.45 56.93
C THR A 2 -56.77 -83.90 56.47
N ASP A 3 -57.99 -84.29 56.10
CA ASP A 3 -58.35 -85.65 55.68
C ASP A 3 -57.57 -86.14 54.44
N VAL A 4 -57.46 -85.29 53.41
CA VAL A 4 -56.72 -85.56 52.16
C VAL A 4 -55.21 -85.70 52.41
N VAL A 5 -54.66 -84.85 53.28
CA VAL A 5 -53.25 -84.89 53.66
C VAL A 5 -52.95 -86.16 54.46
N TYR A 6 -53.84 -86.58 55.36
CA TYR A 6 -53.70 -87.85 56.09
C TYR A 6 -53.75 -89.05 55.14
N ARG A 7 -54.68 -89.08 54.17
CA ARG A 7 -54.77 -90.16 53.18
C ARG A 7 -53.52 -90.25 52.29
N LEU A 8 -52.94 -89.11 51.89
CA LEU A 8 -51.68 -89.08 51.15
C LEU A 8 -50.53 -89.72 51.95
N TYR A 9 -50.34 -89.33 53.21
CA TYR A 9 -49.31 -89.92 54.07
C TYR A 9 -49.57 -91.42 54.30
N GLU A 10 -50.82 -91.82 54.47
CA GLU A 10 -51.21 -93.22 54.60
C GLU A 10 -50.87 -94.05 53.35
N THR A 11 -51.15 -93.54 52.14
CA THR A 11 -50.78 -94.21 50.89
C THR A 11 -49.26 -94.28 50.69
N VAL A 12 -48.50 -93.25 51.11
CA VAL A 12 -47.02 -93.27 51.09
C VAL A 12 -46.44 -94.28 52.09
N ASP A 13 -47.01 -94.35 53.29
CA ASP A 13 -46.62 -95.31 54.32
C ASP A 13 -46.98 -96.74 53.90
N GLU A 14 -48.11 -96.94 53.24
CA GLU A 14 -48.52 -98.23 52.67
C GLU A 14 -47.60 -98.66 51.53
N LEU A 15 -47.25 -97.75 50.61
CA LEU A 15 -46.27 -98.01 49.56
C LEU A 15 -44.88 -98.34 50.13
N SER A 16 -44.47 -97.66 51.20
CA SER A 16 -43.23 -97.95 51.93
C SER A 16 -43.28 -99.34 52.57
N SER A 17 -44.38 -99.69 53.22
CA SER A 17 -44.61 -101.01 53.83
C SER A 17 -44.60 -102.14 52.79
N VAL A 18 -45.19 -101.93 51.62
CA VAL A 18 -45.18 -102.90 50.52
C VAL A 18 -43.76 -103.13 50.00
N ILE A 19 -42.94 -102.07 49.91
CA ILE A 19 -41.53 -102.17 49.49
C ILE A 19 -40.67 -102.84 50.56
N GLU A 20 -40.87 -102.51 51.84
CA GLU A 20 -40.13 -103.09 52.97
C GLU A 20 -40.42 -104.58 53.17
N ASN A 21 -41.66 -105.00 52.92
CA ASN A 21 -42.09 -106.40 53.02
C ASN A 21 -41.99 -107.16 51.68
N ALA A 22 -41.48 -106.51 50.63
CA ALA A 22 -41.33 -107.13 49.31
C ALA A 22 -40.33 -108.26 49.34
N ARG A 23 -40.63 -109.34 48.61
CA ARG A 23 -39.80 -110.54 48.61
C ARG A 23 -38.45 -110.26 47.97
N SER A 24 -37.37 -110.30 48.74
CA SER A 24 -36.02 -110.12 48.21
C SER A 24 -35.64 -111.26 47.24
N VAL A 25 -35.01 -110.91 46.13
CA VAL A 25 -34.48 -111.89 45.17
C VAL A 25 -33.11 -112.35 45.67
N PRO A 26 -32.86 -113.67 45.83
CA PRO A 26 -31.61 -114.14 46.40
C PRO A 26 -30.40 -113.72 45.57
N MET A 27 -29.31 -113.30 46.24
CA MET A 27 -28.07 -112.78 45.65
C MET A 27 -28.21 -111.45 44.87
N SER A 28 -29.27 -110.67 45.12
CA SER A 28 -29.45 -109.30 44.60
C SER A 28 -29.95 -108.35 45.70
N GLY A 29 -29.71 -107.04 45.55
CA GLY A 29 -30.36 -105.99 46.35
C GLY A 29 -31.79 -105.68 45.89
N SER A 30 -32.30 -106.37 44.87
CA SER A 30 -33.65 -106.16 44.33
C SER A 30 -34.72 -106.93 45.10
N CYS A 31 -35.88 -106.32 45.25
CA CYS A 31 -37.08 -106.97 45.77
C CYS A 31 -38.14 -107.12 44.67
N MET A 32 -38.96 -108.16 44.79
CA MET A 32 -40.08 -108.45 43.91
C MET A 32 -41.35 -107.88 44.52
N VAL A 33 -41.92 -106.88 43.87
CA VAL A 33 -43.16 -106.20 44.27
C VAL A 33 -44.29 -106.60 43.30
N PRO A 34 -45.51 -106.89 43.78
CA PRO A 34 -46.65 -107.10 42.91
C PRO A 34 -46.94 -105.84 42.09
N ARG A 35 -46.74 -105.91 40.78
CA ARG A 35 -46.86 -104.77 39.86
C ARG A 35 -48.23 -104.09 39.94
N ASP A 36 -49.30 -104.87 39.97
CA ASP A 36 -50.66 -104.33 39.92
C ASP A 36 -50.97 -103.54 41.20
N HIS A 37 -50.64 -104.10 42.37
CA HIS A 37 -50.78 -103.40 43.65
C HIS A 37 -49.93 -102.12 43.76
N LEU A 38 -48.71 -102.13 43.21
CA LEU A 38 -47.86 -100.94 43.18
C LEU A 38 -48.45 -99.85 42.26
N LEU A 39 -49.04 -100.24 41.13
CA LEU A 39 -49.71 -99.30 40.23
C LEU A 39 -50.98 -98.73 40.88
N ASP A 40 -51.77 -99.56 41.57
CA ASP A 40 -52.96 -99.12 42.31
C ASP A 40 -52.59 -98.09 43.39
N LEU A 41 -51.56 -98.38 44.21
CA LEU A 41 -51.08 -97.43 45.23
C LEU A 41 -50.50 -96.14 44.62
N LEU A 42 -49.86 -96.21 43.44
CA LEU A 42 -49.39 -95.02 42.72
C LEU A 42 -50.54 -94.20 42.13
N ASP A 43 -51.62 -94.84 41.71
CA ASP A 43 -52.81 -94.17 41.21
C ASP A 43 -53.64 -93.58 42.36
N ASP A 44 -53.78 -94.27 43.49
CA ASP A 44 -54.34 -93.74 44.74
C ASP A 44 -53.51 -92.56 45.27
N LEU A 45 -52.18 -92.64 45.19
CA LEU A 45 -51.29 -91.54 45.56
C LEU A 45 -51.49 -90.32 44.63
N ARG A 46 -51.71 -90.56 43.33
CA ARG A 46 -52.01 -89.49 42.37
C ARG A 46 -53.39 -88.87 42.60
N GLU A 47 -54.41 -89.67 42.89
CA GLU A 47 -55.77 -89.18 43.16
C GLU A 47 -55.89 -88.49 44.53
N SER A 48 -55.08 -88.89 45.50
CA SER A 48 -55.02 -88.27 46.84
C SER A 48 -54.15 -87.01 46.89
N LEU A 49 -53.44 -86.65 45.81
CA LEU A 49 -52.78 -85.36 45.72
C LEU A 49 -53.83 -84.23 45.86
N PRO A 50 -53.66 -83.32 46.85
CA PRO A 50 -54.58 -82.22 47.04
C PRO A 50 -54.69 -81.37 45.77
N GLU A 51 -55.89 -80.87 45.49
CA GLU A 51 -56.15 -80.00 44.33
C GLU A 51 -55.22 -78.77 44.35
N GLU A 52 -54.84 -78.30 45.53
CA GLU A 52 -53.90 -77.18 45.75
C GLU A 52 -52.49 -77.47 45.21
N VAL A 53 -52.02 -78.73 45.26
CA VAL A 53 -50.69 -79.12 44.73
C VAL A 53 -50.70 -79.15 43.21
N GLN A 54 -51.79 -79.64 42.60
CA GLN A 54 -51.98 -79.62 41.15
C GLN A 54 -52.12 -78.19 40.62
N GLN A 55 -52.89 -77.36 41.32
CA GLN A 55 -53.01 -75.92 41.03
C GLN A 55 -51.67 -75.20 41.15
N ALA A 56 -50.86 -75.51 42.18
CA ALA A 56 -49.53 -74.94 42.32
C ALA A 56 -48.61 -75.31 41.14
N GLY A 57 -48.66 -76.56 40.66
CA GLY A 57 -47.94 -77.00 39.47
C GLY A 57 -48.34 -76.22 38.21
N ALA A 58 -49.64 -76.07 37.97
CA ALA A 58 -50.17 -75.30 36.85
C ALA A 58 -49.78 -73.80 36.93
N ILE A 59 -49.76 -73.21 38.13
CA ILE A 59 -49.31 -71.83 38.35
C ILE A 59 -47.82 -71.68 38.02
N VAL A 60 -46.98 -72.66 38.39
CA VAL A 60 -45.54 -72.64 38.07
C VAL A 60 -45.31 -72.76 36.58
N GLU A 61 -46.05 -73.63 35.89
CA GLU A 61 -45.99 -73.79 34.44
C GLU A 61 -46.44 -72.50 33.73
N GLN A 62 -47.60 -71.95 34.09
CA GLN A 62 -48.10 -70.69 33.57
C GLN A 62 -47.13 -69.52 33.83
N ARG A 63 -46.53 -69.45 35.03
CA ARG A 63 -45.50 -68.45 35.35
C ARG A 63 -44.28 -68.59 34.45
N THR A 64 -43.85 -69.83 34.19
CA THR A 64 -42.69 -70.11 33.33
C THR A 64 -42.98 -69.63 31.92
N GLU A 65 -44.15 -69.95 31.38
CA GLU A 65 -44.60 -69.47 30.06
C GLU A 65 -44.65 -67.94 29.98
N ILE A 66 -45.20 -67.27 31.01
CA ILE A 66 -45.24 -65.81 31.08
C ILE A 66 -43.83 -65.21 31.08
N LEU A 67 -42.90 -65.79 31.84
CA LEU A 67 -41.51 -65.31 31.89
C LEU A 67 -40.80 -65.48 30.55
N GLU A 68 -40.98 -66.62 29.89
CA GLU A 68 -40.41 -66.87 28.57
C GLU A 68 -40.97 -65.89 27.52
N GLN A 69 -42.28 -65.67 27.52
CA GLN A 69 -42.93 -64.70 26.64
C GLN A 69 -42.44 -63.27 26.91
N ALA A 70 -42.38 -62.86 28.18
CA ALA A 70 -41.90 -61.54 28.57
C ALA A 70 -40.43 -61.34 28.17
N GLN A 71 -39.60 -62.37 28.31
CA GLN A 71 -38.19 -62.32 27.94
C GLN A 71 -38.00 -62.24 26.42
N ALA A 72 -38.74 -63.05 25.67
CA ALA A 72 -38.76 -62.99 24.21
C ALA A 72 -39.23 -61.61 23.70
N GLU A 73 -40.26 -61.03 24.33
CA GLU A 73 -40.73 -59.69 23.98
C GLU A 73 -39.72 -58.61 24.34
N ALA A 74 -39.06 -58.69 25.50
CA ALA A 74 -38.01 -57.76 25.89
C ALA A 74 -36.85 -57.80 24.90
N GLU A 75 -36.37 -58.98 24.52
CA GLU A 75 -35.31 -59.14 23.52
C GLU A 75 -35.70 -58.56 22.16
N ARG A 76 -36.94 -58.82 21.72
CA ARG A 76 -37.49 -58.24 20.48
C ARG A 76 -37.55 -56.71 20.53
N LEU A 77 -37.99 -56.14 21.66
CA LEU A 77 -38.06 -54.70 21.85
C LEU A 77 -36.67 -54.06 21.86
N THR A 78 -35.72 -54.64 22.61
CA THR A 78 -34.33 -54.17 22.64
C THR A 78 -33.69 -54.25 21.26
N GLY A 79 -33.90 -55.34 20.52
CA GLY A 79 -33.40 -55.50 19.15
C GLY A 79 -33.96 -54.43 18.21
N ARG A 80 -35.28 -54.17 18.28
CA ARG A 80 -35.93 -53.12 17.47
C ARG A 80 -35.39 -51.73 17.81
N THR A 81 -35.35 -51.37 19.09
CA THR A 81 -34.83 -50.07 19.54
C THR A 81 -33.38 -49.87 19.14
N ARG A 82 -32.55 -50.92 19.21
CA ARG A 82 -31.16 -50.86 18.75
C ARG A 82 -31.05 -50.59 17.26
N LEU A 83 -31.84 -51.28 16.44
CA LEU A 83 -31.87 -51.05 14.99
C LEU A 83 -32.35 -49.64 14.64
N ASP A 84 -33.39 -49.15 15.32
CA ASP A 84 -33.92 -47.81 15.11
C ASP A 84 -32.89 -46.75 15.52
N ALA A 85 -32.17 -46.95 16.62
CA ALA A 85 -31.08 -46.06 17.05
C ALA A 85 -29.89 -46.07 16.06
N GLU A 86 -29.48 -47.24 15.57
CA GLU A 86 -28.41 -47.37 14.58
C GLU A 86 -28.79 -46.66 13.26
N LYS A 87 -30.04 -46.78 12.82
CA LYS A 87 -30.56 -46.04 11.68
C LYS A 87 -30.54 -44.54 11.91
N ALA A 88 -31.09 -44.06 13.03
CA ALA A 88 -31.14 -42.64 13.35
C ALA A 88 -29.73 -42.02 13.40
N VAL A 89 -28.75 -42.70 13.99
CA VAL A 89 -27.35 -42.25 14.00
C VAL A 89 -26.75 -42.26 12.59
N GLY A 90 -27.08 -43.26 11.77
CA GLY A 90 -26.65 -43.33 10.37
C GLY A 90 -27.20 -42.17 9.52
N ASP A 91 -28.49 -41.87 9.66
CA ASP A 91 -29.15 -40.74 9.00
C ASP A 91 -28.54 -39.41 9.42
N ALA A 92 -28.38 -39.19 10.73
CA ALA A 92 -27.78 -37.98 11.26
C ALA A 92 -26.33 -37.77 10.77
N ARG A 93 -25.54 -38.85 10.65
CA ARG A 93 -24.17 -38.79 10.11
C ARG A 93 -24.15 -38.40 8.63
N ARG A 94 -25.03 -38.99 7.82
CA ARG A 94 -25.17 -38.65 6.39
C ARG A 94 -25.54 -37.18 6.21
N GLN A 95 -26.57 -36.72 6.92
CA GLN A 95 -27.02 -35.33 6.86
C GLN A 95 -25.89 -34.37 7.28
N ARG A 96 -25.14 -34.70 8.34
CA ARG A 96 -23.98 -33.91 8.77
C ARG A 96 -22.91 -33.84 7.68
N GLU A 97 -22.59 -34.95 7.03
CA GLU A 97 -21.60 -35.00 5.96
C GLU A 97 -22.03 -34.19 4.73
N GLU A 98 -23.31 -34.22 4.37
CA GLU A 98 -23.87 -33.38 3.32
C GLU A 98 -23.77 -31.88 3.66
N ILE A 99 -24.13 -31.49 4.89
CA ILE A 99 -24.03 -30.09 5.35
C ILE A 99 -22.58 -29.63 5.32
N ILE A 100 -21.65 -30.41 5.88
CA ILE A 100 -20.22 -30.08 5.90
C ILE A 100 -19.67 -30.01 4.47
N GLY A 101 -20.07 -30.92 3.60
CA GLY A 101 -19.67 -30.94 2.19
C GLY A 101 -20.13 -29.67 1.46
N THR A 102 -21.38 -29.27 1.64
CA THR A 102 -21.93 -28.05 1.05
C THR A 102 -21.26 -26.80 1.60
N ALA A 103 -21.10 -26.70 2.93
CA ALA A 103 -20.43 -25.58 3.58
C ALA A 103 -18.98 -25.42 3.12
N ARG A 104 -18.25 -26.54 2.93
CA ARG A 104 -16.87 -26.53 2.40
C ARG A 104 -16.83 -26.02 0.96
N ARG A 105 -17.70 -26.52 0.08
CA ARG A 105 -17.77 -26.05 -1.32
C ARG A 105 -18.08 -24.56 -1.39
N GLN A 106 -19.07 -24.10 -0.62
CA GLN A 106 -19.43 -22.68 -0.57
C GLN A 106 -18.29 -21.81 -0.04
N ARG A 107 -17.59 -22.27 1.01
CA ARG A 107 -16.39 -21.58 1.52
C ARG A 107 -15.32 -21.48 0.43
N ASP A 108 -15.04 -22.58 -0.26
CA ASP A 108 -13.97 -22.64 -1.27
C ASP A 108 -14.30 -21.74 -2.47
N GLU A 109 -15.57 -21.66 -2.86
CA GLU A 109 -16.09 -20.74 -3.88
C GLU A 109 -15.89 -19.27 -3.45
N ILE A 110 -16.33 -18.90 -2.24
CA ILE A 110 -16.15 -17.54 -1.69
C ILE A 110 -14.67 -17.17 -1.63
N LEU A 111 -13.80 -18.09 -1.18
CA LEU A 111 -12.36 -17.82 -1.10
C LEU A 111 -11.75 -17.60 -2.49
N THR A 112 -12.16 -18.39 -3.48
CA THR A 112 -11.69 -18.27 -4.86
C THR A 112 -12.14 -16.94 -5.46
N GLU A 113 -13.40 -16.57 -5.27
CA GLU A 113 -13.95 -15.29 -5.73
C GLU A 113 -13.26 -14.10 -5.07
N ALA A 114 -13.11 -14.13 -3.74
CA ALA A 114 -12.45 -13.06 -2.99
C ALA A 114 -10.96 -12.92 -3.38
N GLN A 115 -10.27 -14.02 -3.66
CA GLN A 115 -8.89 -13.99 -4.18
C GLN A 115 -8.83 -13.36 -5.57
N ALA A 116 -9.72 -13.76 -6.48
CA ALA A 116 -9.79 -13.17 -7.81
C ALA A 116 -10.12 -11.67 -7.78
N GLU A 117 -11.01 -11.24 -6.87
CA GLU A 117 -11.32 -9.82 -6.68
C GLU A 117 -10.12 -9.05 -6.14
N ALA A 118 -9.43 -9.59 -5.12
CA ALA A 118 -8.23 -8.97 -4.55
C ALA A 118 -7.13 -8.80 -5.62
N ASP A 119 -6.87 -9.85 -6.41
CA ASP A 119 -5.89 -9.81 -7.50
C ASP A 119 -6.28 -8.77 -8.56
N ALA A 120 -7.57 -8.67 -8.89
CA ALA A 120 -8.06 -7.67 -9.85
C ALA A 120 -7.92 -6.23 -9.33
N VAL A 121 -8.15 -6.00 -8.04
CA VAL A 121 -7.95 -4.68 -7.40
C VAL A 121 -6.48 -4.30 -7.41
N LEU A 122 -5.59 -5.22 -7.05
CA LEU A 122 -4.14 -4.99 -7.07
C LEU A 122 -3.66 -4.67 -8.48
N ALA A 123 -4.04 -5.47 -9.48
CA ALA A 123 -3.65 -5.23 -10.88
C ALA A 123 -4.13 -3.86 -11.41
N ARG A 124 -5.35 -3.43 -11.04
CA ARG A 124 -5.85 -2.09 -11.40
C ARG A 124 -5.05 -0.98 -10.72
N ALA A 125 -4.75 -1.13 -9.43
CA ALA A 125 -3.98 -0.16 -8.68
C ALA A 125 -2.55 -0.01 -9.21
N GLU A 126 -1.89 -1.13 -9.56
CA GLU A 126 -0.57 -1.16 -10.18
C GLU A 126 -0.58 -0.45 -11.54
N ALA A 127 -1.53 -0.78 -12.42
CA ALA A 127 -1.66 -0.14 -13.73
C ALA A 127 -1.93 1.37 -13.62
N GLU A 128 -2.73 1.80 -12.64
CA GLU A 128 -2.98 3.21 -12.39
C GLU A 128 -1.74 3.92 -11.86
N ALA A 129 -1.00 3.31 -10.92
CA ALA A 129 0.25 3.85 -10.40
C ALA A 129 1.29 4.02 -11.51
N GLU A 130 1.46 3.02 -12.38
CA GLU A 130 2.35 3.11 -13.53
C GLU A 130 1.96 4.25 -14.48
N ARG A 131 0.66 4.39 -14.76
CA ARG A 131 0.14 5.48 -15.59
C ARG A 131 0.45 6.84 -14.99
N LEU A 132 0.20 7.03 -13.70
CA LEU A 132 0.47 8.29 -12.99
C LEU A 132 1.97 8.61 -12.98
N VAL A 133 2.83 7.63 -12.74
CA VAL A 133 4.29 7.82 -12.77
C VAL A 133 4.75 8.20 -14.18
N ALA A 134 4.23 7.55 -15.23
CA ALA A 134 4.55 7.87 -16.61
C ALA A 134 4.10 9.30 -16.98
N GLU A 135 2.90 9.70 -16.57
CA GLU A 135 2.38 11.05 -16.77
C GLU A 135 3.23 12.10 -16.04
N ALA A 136 3.53 11.87 -14.76
CA ALA A 136 4.37 12.76 -13.95
C ALA A 136 5.77 12.92 -14.55
N ARG A 137 6.38 11.83 -15.06
CA ARG A 137 7.68 11.87 -15.74
C ARG A 137 7.63 12.73 -16.99
N ARG A 138 6.63 12.53 -17.86
CA ARG A 138 6.43 13.35 -19.06
C ARG A 138 6.23 14.82 -18.72
N ARG A 139 5.40 15.12 -17.71
CA ARG A 139 5.13 16.49 -17.30
C ARG A 139 6.38 17.18 -16.76
N ARG A 140 7.17 16.47 -15.95
CA ARG A 140 8.46 16.96 -15.45
C ARG A 140 9.44 17.25 -16.59
N GLU A 141 9.54 16.35 -17.56
CA GLU A 141 10.42 16.54 -18.73
C GLU A 141 10.02 17.76 -19.55
N GLN A 142 8.71 17.97 -19.77
CA GLN A 142 8.20 19.17 -20.43
C GLN A 142 8.58 20.45 -19.66
N LEU A 143 8.33 20.49 -18.35
CA LEU A 143 8.66 21.68 -17.54
C LEU A 143 10.17 22.00 -17.54
N LEU A 144 11.02 20.96 -17.54
CA LEU A 144 12.46 21.15 -17.65
C LEU A 144 12.86 21.68 -19.03
N ALA A 145 12.27 21.15 -20.10
CA ALA A 145 12.53 21.63 -21.47
C ALA A 145 12.08 23.09 -21.64
N ASP A 146 10.86 23.41 -21.20
CA ASP A 146 10.31 24.78 -21.25
C ASP A 146 11.20 25.75 -20.44
N GLY A 147 11.64 25.33 -19.25
CA GLY A 147 12.53 26.11 -18.40
C GLY A 147 13.90 26.34 -19.03
N GLN A 148 14.48 25.32 -19.67
CA GLN A 148 15.75 25.43 -20.40
C GLN A 148 15.63 26.37 -21.60
N GLU A 149 14.55 26.28 -22.36
CA GLU A 149 14.30 27.17 -23.49
C GLU A 149 14.13 28.62 -23.03
N GLN A 150 13.35 28.85 -21.97
CA GLN A 150 13.18 30.19 -21.42
C GLN A 150 14.49 30.76 -20.88
N GLN A 151 15.29 29.94 -20.18
CA GLN A 151 16.61 30.35 -19.70
C GLN A 151 17.54 30.72 -20.85
N ALA A 152 17.57 29.91 -21.92
CA ALA A 152 18.39 30.20 -23.10
C ALA A 152 18.01 31.54 -23.74
N ARG A 153 16.70 31.78 -23.93
CA ARG A 153 16.19 33.06 -24.46
C ARG A 153 16.55 34.26 -23.58
N LEU A 154 16.49 34.12 -22.26
CA LEU A 154 16.86 35.20 -21.34
C LEU A 154 18.37 35.49 -21.38
N VAL A 155 19.20 34.45 -21.49
CA VAL A 155 20.65 34.62 -21.63
C VAL A 155 20.99 35.31 -22.94
N GLU A 156 20.40 34.87 -24.06
CA GLU A 156 20.59 35.47 -25.38
C GLU A 156 20.13 36.94 -25.39
N ALA A 157 18.92 37.23 -24.89
CA ALA A 157 18.43 38.60 -24.79
C ALA A 157 19.32 39.49 -23.91
N GLY A 158 19.84 38.94 -22.80
CA GLY A 158 20.77 39.64 -21.93
C GLY A 158 22.14 39.90 -22.58
N GLN A 159 22.62 38.98 -23.43
CA GLN A 159 23.85 39.17 -24.21
C GLN A 159 23.66 40.24 -25.28
N ASP A 160 22.55 40.19 -26.03
CA ASP A 160 22.22 41.20 -27.03
C ASP A 160 22.11 42.60 -26.41
N GLU A 161 21.46 42.72 -25.26
CA GLU A 161 21.36 43.99 -24.54
C GLU A 161 22.71 44.47 -24.01
N HIS A 162 23.52 43.55 -23.46
CA HIS A 162 24.87 43.85 -23.03
C HIS A 162 25.73 44.39 -24.18
N ASP A 163 25.74 43.72 -25.33
CA ASP A 163 26.53 44.11 -26.50
C ASP A 163 26.10 45.49 -27.01
N ARG A 164 24.79 45.77 -27.08
CA ARG A 164 24.26 47.10 -27.44
C ARG A 164 24.70 48.19 -26.48
N LEU A 165 24.69 47.92 -25.17
CA LEU A 165 25.12 48.89 -24.16
C LEU A 165 26.63 49.16 -24.26
N VAL A 166 27.43 48.13 -24.54
CA VAL A 166 28.87 48.27 -24.77
C VAL A 166 29.15 49.11 -26.00
N GLU A 167 28.48 48.82 -27.13
CA GLU A 167 28.61 49.58 -28.38
C GLU A 167 28.21 51.05 -28.18
N ALA A 168 27.03 51.31 -27.59
CA ALA A 168 26.58 52.67 -27.30
C ALA A 168 27.53 53.41 -26.34
N GLY A 169 28.10 52.70 -25.36
CA GLY A 169 29.09 53.25 -24.45
C GLY A 169 30.41 53.61 -25.14
N GLN A 170 30.86 52.79 -26.10
CA GLN A 170 32.05 53.05 -26.92
C GLN A 170 31.83 54.25 -27.86
N ASP A 171 30.70 54.30 -28.55
CA ASP A 171 30.34 55.41 -29.43
C ASP A 171 30.30 56.75 -28.68
N GLU A 172 29.69 56.75 -27.50
CA GLU A 172 29.63 57.94 -26.65
C GLU A 172 31.01 58.34 -26.12
N HIS A 173 31.83 57.36 -25.70
CA HIS A 173 33.21 57.60 -25.29
C HIS A 173 34.01 58.26 -26.44
N ASP A 174 33.94 57.72 -27.65
CA ASP A 174 34.68 58.22 -28.80
C ASP A 174 34.21 59.63 -29.18
N ARG A 175 32.90 59.90 -29.08
CA ARG A 175 32.34 61.24 -29.24
C ARG A 175 32.93 62.24 -28.24
N LEU A 176 32.99 61.88 -26.95
CA LEU A 176 33.53 62.74 -25.90
C LEU A 176 35.04 62.98 -26.05
N VAL A 177 35.79 61.97 -26.51
CA VAL A 177 37.22 62.12 -26.83
C VAL A 177 37.39 63.10 -27.97
N LEU A 178 36.65 62.94 -29.07
CA LEU A 178 36.69 63.86 -30.21
C LEU A 178 36.32 65.30 -29.81
N GLU A 179 35.27 65.48 -29.03
CA GLU A 179 34.87 66.80 -28.53
C GLU A 179 35.97 67.45 -27.69
N THR A 180 36.61 66.65 -26.81
CA THR A 180 37.75 67.11 -26.00
C THR A 180 38.96 67.48 -26.86
N GLU A 181 39.26 66.70 -27.91
CA GLU A 181 40.36 66.98 -28.83
C GLU A 181 40.11 68.24 -29.67
N VAL A 182 38.90 68.42 -30.19
CA VAL A 182 38.50 69.65 -30.90
C VAL A 182 38.62 70.86 -29.99
N TYR A 183 38.16 70.76 -28.74
CA TYR A 183 38.29 71.84 -27.76
C TYR A 183 39.77 72.18 -27.50
N ARG A 184 40.62 71.18 -27.23
CA ARG A 184 42.07 71.39 -27.03
C ARG A 184 42.74 72.00 -28.26
N GLY A 185 42.41 71.54 -29.46
CA GLY A 185 42.94 72.07 -30.71
C GLY A 185 42.51 73.52 -30.96
N ALA A 186 41.25 73.86 -30.68
CA ALA A 186 40.74 75.23 -30.79
C ALA A 186 41.45 76.17 -29.81
N VAL A 187 41.66 75.75 -28.56
CA VAL A 187 42.42 76.51 -27.55
C VAL A 187 43.86 76.74 -28.02
N ALA A 188 44.55 75.69 -28.46
CA ALA A 188 45.93 75.81 -28.95
C ALA A 188 46.04 76.74 -30.18
N ARG A 189 45.09 76.69 -31.11
CA ARG A 189 45.05 77.56 -32.29
C ARG A 189 44.76 79.02 -31.93
N ALA A 190 43.88 79.24 -30.95
CA ALA A 190 43.62 80.57 -30.43
C ALA A 190 44.87 81.18 -29.77
N ASP A 191 45.59 80.39 -28.98
CA ASP A 191 46.86 80.81 -28.37
C ASP A 191 47.91 81.15 -29.45
N GLU A 192 48.04 80.32 -30.49
CA GLU A 192 48.96 80.55 -31.61
C GLU A 192 48.61 81.83 -32.39
N LEU A 193 47.33 82.04 -32.72
CA LEU A 193 46.87 83.24 -33.41
C LEU A 193 47.09 84.50 -32.55
N GLY A 194 46.87 84.39 -31.24
CA GLY A 194 47.18 85.44 -30.27
C GLY A 194 48.66 85.79 -30.27
N ALA A 195 49.54 84.79 -30.26
CA ALA A 195 50.99 84.99 -30.34
C ALA A 195 51.42 85.61 -31.68
N GLN A 196 50.87 85.15 -32.81
CA GLN A 196 51.14 85.73 -34.14
C GLN A 196 50.70 87.18 -34.23
N THR A 197 49.48 87.49 -33.75
CA THR A 197 48.96 88.86 -33.75
C THR A 197 49.82 89.77 -32.87
N ALA A 198 50.25 89.29 -31.70
CA ALA A 198 51.16 90.03 -30.85
C ALA A 198 52.50 90.31 -31.54
N ALA A 199 53.07 89.33 -32.24
CA ALA A 199 54.30 89.50 -33.02
C ALA A 199 54.12 90.47 -34.21
N ASP A 200 53.00 90.39 -34.93
CA ASP A 200 52.68 91.28 -36.05
C ASP A 200 52.48 92.72 -35.58
N VAL A 201 51.75 92.93 -34.48
CA VAL A 201 51.59 94.26 -33.87
C VAL A 201 52.94 94.82 -33.41
N ALA A 202 53.80 93.99 -32.82
CA ALA A 202 55.14 94.40 -32.43
C ALA A 202 55.99 94.80 -33.66
N ARG A 203 55.92 94.03 -34.75
CA ARG A 203 56.59 94.34 -36.02
C ARG A 203 56.06 95.62 -36.66
N MET A 204 54.73 95.77 -36.78
CA MET A 204 54.11 96.98 -37.34
C MET A 204 54.49 98.22 -36.54
N ARG A 205 54.55 98.13 -35.21
CA ARG A 205 55.06 99.22 -34.37
C ARG A 205 56.51 99.55 -34.69
N ALA A 206 57.39 98.55 -34.78
CA ALA A 206 58.78 98.77 -35.14
C ALA A 206 58.95 99.39 -36.54
N GLU A 207 58.19 98.92 -37.54
CA GLU A 207 58.20 99.50 -38.90
C GLU A 207 57.69 100.94 -38.93
N VAL A 208 56.63 101.25 -38.16
CA VAL A 208 56.11 102.61 -38.02
C VAL A 208 57.13 103.50 -37.33
N ASP A 209 57.75 103.03 -36.25
CA ASP A 209 58.80 103.75 -35.52
C ASP A 209 59.99 104.04 -36.45
N GLU A 210 60.47 103.05 -37.21
CA GLU A 210 61.55 103.21 -38.20
C GLU A 210 61.18 104.19 -39.32
N TYR A 211 59.94 104.11 -39.84
CA TYR A 211 59.46 105.03 -40.86
C TYR A 211 59.36 106.48 -40.33
N VAL A 212 58.86 106.65 -39.11
CA VAL A 212 58.80 107.97 -38.44
C VAL A 212 60.20 108.52 -38.26
N ASP A 213 61.15 107.72 -37.75
CA ASP A 213 62.54 108.13 -37.58
C ASP A 213 63.19 108.51 -38.91
N SER A 214 63.02 107.72 -39.97
CA SER A 214 63.54 108.03 -41.30
C SER A 214 62.95 109.32 -41.87
N ARG A 215 61.63 109.53 -41.73
CA ARG A 215 60.97 110.77 -42.21
C ARG A 215 61.39 112.00 -41.41
N LEU A 216 61.56 111.85 -40.09
CA LEU A 216 62.07 112.93 -39.24
C LEU A 216 63.52 113.26 -39.58
N ALA A 217 64.35 112.25 -39.89
CA ALA A 217 65.73 112.45 -40.35
C ALA A 217 65.78 113.17 -41.71
N ASP A 218 64.98 112.75 -42.70
CA ASP A 218 64.87 113.41 -44.01
C ASP A 218 64.40 114.87 -43.88
N PHE A 219 63.39 115.10 -43.02
CA PHE A 219 62.87 116.44 -42.73
C PHE A 219 63.92 117.30 -42.03
N GLY A 220 64.63 116.74 -41.05
CA GLY A 220 65.76 117.38 -40.37
C GLY A 220 66.88 117.76 -41.34
N GLY A 221 67.24 116.87 -42.28
CA GLY A 221 68.20 117.16 -43.35
C GLY A 221 67.74 118.27 -44.29
N THR A 222 66.45 118.31 -44.63
CA THR A 222 65.85 119.37 -45.45
C THR A 222 65.91 120.72 -44.73
N LEU A 223 65.57 120.76 -43.44
CA LEU A 223 65.66 121.96 -42.61
C LEU A 223 67.11 122.44 -42.46
N ASP A 224 68.08 121.54 -42.24
CA ASP A 224 69.51 121.89 -42.19
C ASP A 224 69.98 122.53 -43.52
N HIS A 225 69.53 121.99 -44.65
CA HIS A 225 69.83 122.55 -45.97
C HIS A 225 69.23 123.94 -46.17
N MET A 226 67.98 124.16 -45.74
CA MET A 226 67.35 125.48 -45.75
C MET A 226 68.06 126.46 -44.82
N LEU A 227 68.41 126.04 -43.59
CA LEU A 227 69.15 126.87 -42.62
C LEU A 227 70.50 127.28 -43.18
N ARG A 228 71.28 126.36 -43.75
CA ARG A 228 72.54 126.67 -44.43
C ARG A 228 72.34 127.64 -45.59
N SER A 229 71.27 127.48 -46.37
CA SER A 229 70.95 128.39 -47.48
C SER A 229 70.62 129.81 -46.97
N VAL A 230 69.88 129.93 -45.87
CA VAL A 230 69.57 131.21 -45.21
C VAL A 230 70.82 131.82 -44.57
N GLU A 231 71.67 131.03 -43.92
CA GLU A 231 72.94 131.53 -43.35
C GLU A 231 73.90 132.01 -44.43
N LYS A 232 73.95 131.32 -45.58
CA LYS A 232 74.73 131.71 -46.76
C LYS A 232 74.19 133.02 -47.36
N ALA A 233 72.86 133.18 -47.45
CA ALA A 233 72.23 134.44 -47.84
C ALA A 233 72.53 135.57 -46.83
N ARG A 234 72.55 135.28 -45.53
CA ARG A 234 72.89 136.25 -44.47
C ARG A 234 74.37 136.66 -44.47
N THR A 235 75.29 135.75 -44.80
CA THR A 235 76.71 136.07 -44.95
C THR A 235 76.95 136.94 -46.19
N ASN A 236 76.24 136.67 -47.29
CA ASN A 236 76.26 137.53 -48.47
C ASN A 236 75.73 138.96 -48.19
N LEU A 237 74.71 139.11 -47.32
CA LEU A 237 74.19 140.42 -46.88
C LEU A 237 75.07 141.14 -45.84
N ARG A 238 76.06 140.48 -45.23
CA ARG A 238 77.02 141.08 -44.28
C ARG A 238 78.39 141.38 -44.88
N SER A 239 78.60 141.05 -46.16
CA SER A 239 79.85 141.26 -46.90
C SER A 239 79.71 142.16 -48.13
N GLY A 240 78.56 142.82 -48.29
CA GLY A 240 78.33 143.94 -49.20
C GLY A 240 77.64 145.09 -48.46
#